data_AF-A0A830H6T0-F1
#
_entry.id   AF-A0A830H6T0-F1
#
_cell.length_a   1.000
_cell.length_b   1.000
_cell.length_c   1.000
_cell.angle_alpha   90.00
_cell.angle_beta   90.00
_cell.angle_gamma   90.00
#
_symmetry.space_group_name_H-M   'P 1'
#
loop_
_entity.id
_entity.type
_entity.pdbx_description
1 polymer ?
#
loop_
_entity_poly.entity_id
_entity_poly.type
_entity_poly.pdbx_seq_one_letter_code
_entity_poly.pdbx_strand_id
1 'polypeptide(L)'
;MSTQVFIRIPRWRYGVEIGAHLLLVLLVVVVTLVFVNSVATVAATDAWSVTANGLPTALAGIETKLFQAGLAPYLVYLWFLGQPQTKTPPLTNFGARFLLLFVFATIPAGIVAKTVYGDILSNVDVLHGSSEALLTLSNLFFALGFARALAAETQDSDVSGDVPFKGVGKLVAVALAGCGALAFAAPALLGGVMHDEPTNALSLPTWAVHVSSITEWSVAMSLVWAYGDASGNQAWKGLTWAMAPFLASGLSACTFHVFYNVPELGALVPLQALLTLSGNTACAFAAYRISSAASTASTPASPAEPLDLDEDSVILKLALLSAGGAAFVKYGELLVGDFPFSPSYPTALTMILLPTALYMAYLTRPRGTGEPLSMETVKSYGLAGTLSYILIELGFWAIAFPLALSWYKVAEGSWLDLSNAADKAKLLGAGTVFINGVRLLVPLRLGAAIALAPTVDRVLKGVRGEEEEEA
;
A
#
# COMPACT_ATOMS: atom_id res chain seq x y z
N MET A 1 -11.63 29.57 -37.88
CA MET A 1 -10.24 29.74 -37.41
C MET A 1 -10.18 29.21 -36.00
N SER A 2 -9.47 28.09 -35.81
CA SER A 2 -9.41 27.33 -34.55
C SER A 2 -8.22 27.83 -33.73
N THR A 3 -8.45 28.30 -32.51
CA THR A 3 -7.40 28.81 -31.62
C THR A 3 -6.98 27.68 -30.66
N GLN A 4 -5.80 27.13 -30.92
CA GLN A 4 -5.14 26.09 -30.12
C GLN A 4 -4.76 26.62 -28.73
N VAL A 5 -5.28 25.95 -27.68
CA VAL A 5 -4.83 26.10 -26.29
C VAL A 5 -3.53 25.30 -26.14
N PHE A 6 -2.39 25.99 -26.08
CA PHE A 6 -1.10 25.37 -25.77
C PHE A 6 -1.05 24.94 -24.31
N ILE A 7 -1.16 23.63 -24.06
CA ILE A 7 -0.80 23.01 -22.78
C ILE A 7 0.72 23.08 -22.65
N ARG A 8 1.24 23.97 -21.78
CA ARG A 8 2.65 23.99 -21.39
C ARG A 8 2.95 22.77 -20.52
N ILE A 9 3.66 21.79 -21.08
CA ILE A 9 4.27 20.69 -20.33
C ILE A 9 5.51 21.23 -19.59
N PRO A 10 5.69 21.00 -18.27
CA PRO A 10 6.88 21.45 -17.54
C PRO A 10 8.14 20.77 -18.09
N ARG A 11 9.22 21.56 -18.26
CA ARG A 11 10.53 21.07 -18.70
C ARG A 11 11.20 20.24 -17.58
N TRP A 12 11.39 18.95 -17.85
CA TRP A 12 12.20 18.03 -17.04
C TRP A 12 13.69 18.32 -17.26
N ARG A 13 14.40 18.86 -16.26
CA ARG A 13 15.84 19.18 -16.37
C ARG A 13 16.76 18.15 -15.70
N TYR A 14 16.22 17.12 -15.04
CA TYR A 14 16.97 16.09 -14.30
C TYR A 14 16.81 14.64 -14.81
N GLY A 15 16.06 14.43 -15.90
CA GLY A 15 15.67 13.08 -16.36
C GLY A 15 16.67 12.35 -17.28
N VAL A 16 17.78 12.98 -17.69
CA VAL A 16 18.63 12.44 -18.77
C VAL A 16 19.54 11.31 -18.28
N GLU A 17 20.07 11.37 -17.06
CA GLU A 17 20.99 10.35 -16.53
C GLU A 17 20.26 9.13 -15.93
N ILE A 18 19.12 9.37 -15.25
CA ILE A 18 18.20 8.31 -14.80
C ILE A 18 17.67 7.51 -15.99
N GLY A 19 17.36 8.20 -17.09
CA GLY A 19 16.94 7.58 -18.33
C GLY A 19 17.95 6.55 -18.85
N ALA A 20 19.26 6.82 -18.76
CA ALA A 20 20.29 5.95 -19.33
C ALA A 20 20.50 4.64 -18.57
N HIS A 21 20.54 4.67 -17.24
CA HIS A 21 20.73 3.45 -16.43
C HIS A 21 19.45 2.60 -16.32
N LEU A 22 18.29 3.24 -16.26
CA LEU A 22 17.01 2.54 -16.36
C LEU A 22 16.76 2.00 -17.76
N LEU A 23 17.15 2.71 -18.81
CA LEU A 23 17.17 2.14 -20.17
C LEU A 23 18.06 0.91 -20.21
N LEU A 24 19.21 0.89 -19.55
CA LEU A 24 20.11 -0.25 -19.58
C LEU A 24 19.49 -1.49 -18.94
N VAL A 25 18.83 -1.34 -17.78
CA VAL A 25 18.09 -2.45 -17.14
C VAL A 25 16.90 -2.87 -17.99
N LEU A 26 16.12 -1.92 -18.52
CA LEU A 26 15.03 -2.20 -19.46
C LEU A 26 15.55 -2.92 -20.71
N LEU A 27 16.68 -2.49 -21.25
CA LEU A 27 17.30 -3.01 -22.47
C LEU A 27 17.80 -4.42 -22.22
N VAL A 28 18.44 -4.71 -21.09
CA VAL A 28 18.85 -6.07 -20.73
C VAL A 28 17.63 -6.98 -20.58
N VAL A 29 16.57 -6.50 -19.94
CA VAL A 29 15.32 -7.27 -19.76
C VAL A 29 14.59 -7.50 -21.09
N VAL A 30 14.48 -6.47 -21.95
CA VAL A 30 13.87 -6.54 -23.29
C VAL A 30 14.70 -7.40 -24.25
N VAL A 31 16.03 -7.28 -24.21
CA VAL A 31 16.94 -8.13 -24.99
C VAL A 31 16.80 -9.59 -24.53
N THR A 32 16.75 -9.85 -23.22
CA THR A 32 16.52 -11.21 -22.70
C THR A 32 15.15 -11.77 -23.12
N LEU A 33 14.10 -10.95 -23.12
CA LEU A 33 12.76 -11.33 -23.57
C LEU A 33 12.71 -11.68 -25.07
N VAL A 34 13.38 -10.89 -25.92
CA VAL A 34 13.34 -11.05 -27.38
C VAL A 34 14.20 -12.22 -27.86
N PHE A 35 15.29 -12.54 -27.16
CA PHE A 35 16.16 -13.65 -27.56
C PHE A 35 15.65 -15.03 -27.11
N VAL A 36 14.77 -15.10 -26.11
CA VAL A 36 14.33 -16.38 -25.53
C VAL A 36 12.92 -16.80 -25.97
N ASN A 37 12.04 -15.84 -26.32
CA ASN A 37 10.63 -16.12 -26.57
C ASN A 37 10.11 -15.50 -27.87
N SER A 38 9.13 -16.17 -28.50
CA SER A 38 8.40 -15.57 -29.62
C SER A 38 7.47 -14.44 -29.14
N VAL A 39 7.20 -13.45 -29.99
CA VAL A 39 6.25 -12.36 -29.69
C VAL A 39 4.87 -12.90 -29.29
N ALA A 40 4.44 -14.02 -29.89
CA ALA A 40 3.19 -14.69 -29.55
C ALA A 40 3.21 -15.29 -28.13
N THR A 41 4.34 -15.88 -27.72
CA THR A 41 4.54 -16.43 -26.37
C THR A 41 4.50 -15.32 -25.32
N VAL A 42 5.15 -14.19 -25.59
CA VAL A 42 5.15 -13.01 -24.72
C VAL A 42 3.73 -12.46 -24.55
N ALA A 43 2.98 -12.31 -25.65
CA ALA A 43 1.62 -11.75 -25.63
C ALA A 43 0.59 -12.66 -24.93
N ALA A 44 0.81 -13.98 -24.94
CA ALA A 44 -0.09 -14.95 -24.31
C ALA A 44 0.22 -15.22 -22.83
N THR A 45 1.36 -14.74 -22.31
CA THR A 45 1.79 -15.02 -20.93
C THR A 45 1.22 -14.00 -19.97
N ASP A 46 0.45 -14.48 -18.98
CA ASP A 46 0.01 -13.65 -17.87
C ASP A 46 1.12 -13.53 -16.81
N ALA A 47 1.77 -12.37 -16.79
CA ALA A 47 2.91 -12.05 -15.93
C ALA A 47 2.60 -12.07 -14.43
N TRP A 48 1.34 -11.84 -14.03
CA TRP A 48 0.95 -11.71 -12.63
C TRP A 48 0.10 -12.87 -12.13
N SER A 49 -0.24 -13.82 -13.00
CA SER A 49 -0.98 -15.03 -12.63
C SER A 49 -0.21 -15.93 -11.68
N VAL A 50 -0.93 -16.52 -10.73
CA VAL A 50 -0.41 -17.61 -9.89
C VAL A 50 -0.87 -18.98 -10.36
N THR A 51 -0.12 -20.03 -10.00
CA THR A 51 -0.42 -21.41 -10.42
C THR A 51 -1.77 -21.89 -9.87
N ALA A 52 -2.09 -21.55 -8.64
CA ALA A 52 -3.40 -21.73 -8.04
C ALA A 52 -3.72 -20.51 -7.17
N ASN A 53 -4.78 -19.77 -7.50
CA ASN A 53 -5.15 -18.57 -6.76
C ASN A 53 -6.12 -18.85 -5.60
N GLY A 54 -6.30 -20.13 -5.22
CA GLY A 54 -7.16 -20.54 -4.10
C GLY A 54 -8.66 -20.21 -4.25
N LEU A 55 -9.09 -19.70 -5.40
CA LEU A 55 -10.47 -19.29 -5.67
C LEU A 55 -11.18 -20.27 -6.64
N PRO A 56 -12.52 -20.23 -6.72
CA PRO A 56 -13.26 -21.00 -7.72
C PRO A 56 -12.76 -20.72 -9.14
N THR A 57 -12.82 -21.72 -10.03
CA THR A 57 -12.32 -21.63 -11.42
C THR A 57 -12.89 -20.46 -12.22
N ALA A 58 -14.11 -20.01 -11.91
CA ALA A 58 -14.72 -18.82 -12.50
C ALA A 58 -13.95 -17.50 -12.23
N LEU A 59 -13.10 -17.49 -11.20
CA LEU A 59 -12.26 -16.36 -10.78
C LEU A 59 -10.76 -16.62 -11.06
N ALA A 60 -10.42 -17.58 -11.91
CA ALA A 60 -9.03 -17.81 -12.31
C ALA A 60 -8.45 -16.53 -12.97
N GLY A 61 -7.25 -16.11 -12.55
CA GLY A 61 -6.57 -14.93 -13.07
C GLY A 61 -7.21 -13.59 -12.68
N ILE A 62 -8.09 -13.57 -11.67
CA ILE A 62 -8.74 -12.33 -11.21
C ILE A 62 -7.72 -11.33 -10.65
N GLU A 63 -6.64 -11.82 -10.03
CA GLU A 63 -5.54 -11.03 -9.50
C GLU A 63 -4.94 -10.09 -10.57
N THR A 64 -4.68 -10.61 -11.76
CA THR A 64 -4.17 -9.86 -12.91
C THR A 64 -5.14 -8.74 -13.29
N LYS A 65 -6.43 -9.05 -13.38
CA LYS A 65 -7.47 -8.07 -13.75
C LYS A 65 -7.59 -6.97 -12.71
N LEU A 66 -7.51 -7.32 -11.42
CA LEU A 66 -7.56 -6.37 -10.32
C LEU A 66 -6.33 -5.44 -10.32
N PHE A 67 -5.12 -5.97 -10.51
CA PHE A 67 -3.91 -5.16 -10.64
C PHE A 67 -4.00 -4.21 -11.84
N GLN A 68 -4.42 -4.71 -13.01
CA GLN A 68 -4.61 -3.89 -14.21
C GLN A 68 -5.65 -2.78 -14.01
N ALA A 69 -6.81 -3.13 -13.42
CA ALA A 69 -7.86 -2.17 -13.11
C ALA A 69 -7.36 -1.09 -12.14
N GLY A 70 -6.40 -1.41 -11.27
CA GLY A 70 -5.78 -0.48 -10.34
C GLY A 70 -5.01 0.67 -11.00
N LEU A 71 -4.53 0.51 -12.23
CA LEU A 71 -3.75 1.55 -12.92
C LEU A 71 -4.55 2.82 -13.14
N ALA A 72 -5.81 2.72 -13.58
CA ALA A 72 -6.65 3.89 -13.86
C ALA A 72 -6.84 4.81 -12.63
N PRO A 73 -7.32 4.32 -11.46
CA PRO A 73 -7.39 5.15 -10.27
C PRO A 73 -6.01 5.63 -9.80
N TYR A 74 -4.94 4.85 -9.99
CA TYR A 74 -3.60 5.33 -9.66
C TYR A 74 -3.15 6.54 -10.49
N LEU A 75 -3.47 6.56 -11.79
CA LEU A 75 -3.19 7.72 -12.64
C LEU A 75 -4.01 8.95 -12.24
N VAL A 76 -5.26 8.76 -11.79
CA VAL A 76 -6.08 9.83 -11.21
C VAL A 76 -5.45 10.37 -9.92
N TYR A 77 -4.95 9.48 -9.05
CA TYR A 77 -4.19 9.85 -7.87
C TYR A 77 -2.97 10.72 -8.23
N LEU A 78 -2.14 10.29 -9.17
CA LEU A 78 -0.97 11.05 -9.62
C LEU A 78 -1.34 12.40 -10.22
N TRP A 79 -2.45 12.48 -10.95
CA TRP A 79 -2.93 13.71 -11.55
C TRP A 79 -3.29 14.75 -10.48
N PHE A 80 -4.08 14.38 -9.48
CA PHE A 80 -4.45 15.27 -8.37
C PHE A 80 -3.26 15.61 -7.47
N LEU A 81 -2.42 14.61 -7.17
CA LEU A 81 -1.22 14.80 -6.37
C LEU A 81 -0.23 15.76 -7.07
N GLY A 82 -0.23 15.76 -8.40
CA GLY A 82 0.57 16.62 -9.28
C GLY A 82 0.11 18.07 -9.41
N GLN A 83 -1.06 18.43 -8.88
CA GLN A 83 -1.57 19.79 -9.03
C GLN A 83 -0.78 20.79 -8.18
N PRO A 84 -0.48 22.01 -8.68
CA PRO A 84 0.26 23.02 -7.91
C PRO A 84 -0.39 23.36 -6.57
N GLN A 85 -1.72 23.46 -6.54
CA GLN A 85 -2.47 23.77 -5.32
C GLN A 85 -2.36 22.69 -4.24
N THR A 86 -2.08 21.43 -4.60
CA THR A 86 -1.93 20.33 -3.64
C THR A 86 -0.70 20.53 -2.75
N LYS A 87 0.30 21.32 -3.21
CA LYS A 87 1.58 21.55 -2.49
C LYS A 87 2.24 20.24 -2.03
N THR A 88 2.22 19.22 -2.89
CA THR A 88 2.93 17.96 -2.65
C THR A 88 4.44 18.22 -2.70
N PRO A 89 5.24 17.72 -1.74
CA PRO A 89 6.69 17.85 -1.79
C PRO A 89 7.26 17.29 -3.11
N PRO A 90 8.25 17.94 -3.75
CA PRO A 90 8.72 17.54 -5.08
C PRO A 90 9.24 16.10 -5.14
N LEU A 91 10.08 15.68 -4.19
CA LEU A 91 10.60 14.31 -4.13
C LEU A 91 9.49 13.28 -3.85
N THR A 92 8.46 13.65 -3.07
CA THR A 92 7.27 12.81 -2.86
C THR A 92 6.52 12.58 -4.16
N ASN A 93 6.31 13.64 -4.94
CA ASN A 93 5.65 13.54 -6.24
C ASN A 93 6.45 12.66 -7.21
N PHE A 94 7.78 12.81 -7.18
CA PHE A 94 8.68 11.95 -7.94
C PHE A 94 8.56 10.49 -7.51
N GLY A 95 8.64 10.20 -6.19
CA GLY A 95 8.49 8.84 -5.64
C GLY A 95 7.18 8.18 -6.06
N ALA A 96 6.06 8.90 -5.94
CA ALA A 96 4.76 8.39 -6.40
C ALA A 96 4.79 8.04 -7.91
N ARG A 97 5.38 8.88 -8.76
CA ARG A 97 5.49 8.56 -10.20
C ARG A 97 6.47 7.42 -10.48
N PHE A 98 7.53 7.31 -9.68
CA PHE A 98 8.55 6.27 -9.80
C PHE A 98 7.94 4.88 -9.61
N LEU A 99 6.86 4.72 -8.84
CA LEU A 99 6.12 3.46 -8.73
C LEU A 99 5.72 2.87 -10.10
N LEU A 100 5.41 3.69 -11.10
CA LEU A 100 5.05 3.19 -12.44
C LEU A 100 6.18 2.39 -13.09
N LEU A 101 7.44 2.69 -12.74
CA LEU A 101 8.58 1.91 -13.18
C LEU A 101 8.60 0.51 -12.57
N PHE A 102 8.24 0.37 -11.29
CA PHE A 102 8.07 -0.94 -10.65
C PHE A 102 6.98 -1.77 -11.37
N VAL A 103 5.83 -1.17 -11.65
CA VAL A 103 4.74 -1.83 -12.41
C VAL A 103 5.24 -2.26 -13.77
N PHE A 104 5.96 -1.39 -14.47
CA PHE A 104 6.51 -1.70 -15.79
C PHE A 104 7.56 -2.82 -15.73
N ALA A 105 8.43 -2.85 -14.71
CA ALA A 105 9.51 -3.81 -14.58
C ALA A 105 9.03 -5.22 -14.17
N THR A 106 7.94 -5.32 -13.40
CA THR A 106 7.38 -6.62 -12.99
C THR A 106 6.72 -7.39 -14.13
N ILE A 107 6.20 -6.71 -15.16
CA ILE A 107 5.62 -7.37 -16.35
C ILE A 107 6.65 -8.26 -17.05
N PRO A 108 7.79 -7.74 -17.54
CA PRO A 108 8.77 -8.57 -18.23
C PRO A 108 9.44 -9.56 -17.28
N ALA A 109 9.67 -9.20 -16.02
CA ALA A 109 10.20 -10.14 -15.02
C ALA A 109 9.27 -11.34 -14.83
N GLY A 110 7.95 -11.10 -14.73
CA GLY A 110 6.95 -12.16 -14.62
C GLY A 110 6.86 -13.03 -15.86
N ILE A 111 6.97 -12.45 -17.06
CA ILE A 111 7.01 -13.22 -18.31
C ILE A 111 8.25 -14.13 -18.33
N VAL A 112 9.43 -13.62 -17.94
CA VAL A 112 10.65 -14.42 -17.86
C VAL A 112 10.51 -15.53 -16.82
N ALA A 113 9.96 -15.24 -15.64
CA ALA A 113 9.71 -16.25 -14.60
C ALA A 113 8.87 -17.42 -15.14
N LYS A 114 7.79 -17.12 -15.87
CA LYS A 114 6.90 -18.15 -16.44
C LYS A 114 7.52 -18.91 -17.61
N THR A 115 8.16 -18.20 -18.52
CA THR A 115 8.62 -18.80 -19.80
C THR A 115 9.97 -19.49 -19.71
N VAL A 116 10.86 -19.00 -18.82
CA VAL A 116 12.22 -19.54 -18.66
C VAL A 116 12.31 -20.47 -17.46
N TYR A 117 11.72 -20.07 -16.34
CA TYR A 117 11.82 -20.81 -15.08
C TYR A 117 10.59 -21.68 -14.79
N GLY A 118 9.48 -21.52 -15.54
CA GLY A 118 8.28 -22.32 -15.39
C GLY A 118 7.48 -22.03 -14.11
N ASP A 119 7.73 -20.89 -13.44
CA ASP A 119 7.17 -20.60 -12.12
C ASP A 119 6.63 -19.16 -12.01
N ILE A 120 5.93 -18.86 -10.92
CA ILE A 120 5.45 -17.51 -10.58
C ILE A 120 6.64 -16.59 -10.28
N LEU A 121 6.50 -15.30 -10.58
CA LEU A 121 7.55 -14.30 -10.33
C LEU A 121 8.07 -14.37 -8.90
N SER A 122 7.17 -14.52 -7.91
CA SER A 122 7.54 -14.53 -6.50
C SER A 122 8.41 -15.70 -6.06
N ASN A 123 8.49 -16.79 -6.85
CA ASN A 123 9.39 -17.91 -6.60
C ASN A 123 10.76 -17.75 -7.29
N VAL A 124 10.89 -16.81 -8.24
CA VAL A 124 12.16 -16.54 -8.93
C VAL A 124 12.88 -15.39 -8.22
N ASP A 125 13.53 -15.73 -7.11
CA ASP A 125 14.04 -14.80 -6.09
C ASP A 125 14.78 -13.57 -6.66
N VAL A 126 15.73 -13.73 -7.58
CA VAL A 126 16.48 -12.61 -8.14
C VAL A 126 15.59 -11.67 -8.97
N LEU A 127 14.70 -12.22 -9.80
CA LEU A 127 13.77 -11.42 -10.61
C LEU A 127 12.75 -10.73 -9.72
N HIS A 128 12.27 -11.43 -8.70
CA HIS A 128 11.34 -10.92 -7.70
C HIS A 128 11.97 -9.76 -6.93
N GLY A 129 13.05 -10.00 -6.19
CA GLY A 129 13.67 -9.01 -5.31
C GLY A 129 14.20 -7.80 -6.07
N SER A 130 14.77 -7.98 -7.27
CA SER A 130 15.21 -6.84 -8.09
C SER A 130 14.07 -5.98 -8.61
N SER A 131 12.92 -6.59 -8.95
CA SER A 131 11.72 -5.85 -9.33
C SER A 131 11.17 -5.08 -8.14
N GLU A 132 11.01 -5.72 -6.98
CA GLU A 132 10.46 -5.08 -5.79
C GLU A 132 11.39 -4.03 -5.15
N ALA A 133 12.69 -4.07 -5.43
CA ALA A 133 13.60 -3.00 -5.03
C ALA A 133 13.18 -1.64 -5.65
N LEU A 134 12.51 -1.63 -6.81
CA LEU A 134 11.98 -0.41 -7.41
C LEU A 134 10.80 0.16 -6.61
N LEU A 135 9.95 -0.70 -6.05
CA LEU A 135 8.87 -0.30 -5.13
C LEU A 135 9.45 0.29 -3.83
N THR A 136 10.48 -0.36 -3.29
CA THR A 136 11.23 0.10 -2.11
C THR A 136 11.80 1.50 -2.34
N LEU A 137 12.47 1.73 -3.47
CA LEU A 137 12.98 3.06 -3.83
C LEU A 137 11.87 4.10 -4.01
N SER A 138 10.74 3.71 -4.63
CA SER A 138 9.55 4.57 -4.71
C SER A 138 9.09 5.02 -3.32
N ASN A 139 8.98 4.09 -2.38
CA ASN A 139 8.55 4.36 -1.01
C ASN A 139 9.55 5.25 -0.25
N LEU A 140 10.85 4.99 -0.42
CA LEU A 140 11.91 5.82 0.14
C LEU A 140 11.83 7.28 -0.34
N PHE A 141 11.72 7.50 -1.65
CA PHE A 141 11.58 8.86 -2.21
C PHE A 141 10.29 9.52 -1.74
N PHE A 142 9.20 8.76 -1.69
CA PHE A 142 7.92 9.23 -1.19
C PHE A 142 8.02 9.73 0.27
N ALA A 143 8.63 8.93 1.15
CA ALA A 143 8.83 9.25 2.55
C ALA A 143 9.80 10.43 2.75
N LEU A 144 10.99 10.39 2.12
CA LEU A 144 11.99 11.45 2.26
C LEU A 144 11.49 12.81 1.79
N GLY A 145 10.64 12.86 0.75
CA GLY A 145 10.04 14.12 0.33
C GLY A 145 9.17 14.77 1.41
N PHE A 146 8.36 14.00 2.15
CA PHE A 146 7.62 14.54 3.29
C PHE A 146 8.53 14.86 4.47
N ALA A 147 9.54 14.03 4.74
CA ALA A 147 10.50 14.29 5.81
C ALA A 147 11.23 15.63 5.60
N ARG A 148 11.71 15.90 4.38
CA ARG A 148 12.32 17.19 4.01
C ARG A 148 11.36 18.35 4.16
N ALA A 149 10.09 18.16 3.76
CA ALA A 149 9.08 19.21 3.90
C ALA A 149 8.75 19.52 5.36
N LEU A 150 8.79 18.51 6.24
CA LEU A 150 8.61 18.67 7.69
C LEU A 150 9.85 19.24 8.39
N ALA A 151 11.03 19.06 7.82
CA ALA A 151 12.28 19.63 8.32
C ALA A 151 12.50 21.10 7.89
N ALA A 152 11.72 21.60 6.93
CA ALA A 152 11.83 22.97 6.45
C ALA A 152 11.38 23.98 7.51
N GLU A 153 12.14 25.07 7.68
CA GLU A 153 11.87 26.12 8.68
C GLU A 153 10.57 26.89 8.40
N THR A 154 10.20 27.03 7.13
CA THR A 154 8.96 27.70 6.71
C THR A 154 8.27 26.92 5.59
N GLN A 155 6.93 27.00 5.53
CA GLN A 155 6.14 26.31 4.50
C GLN A 155 6.43 26.77 3.06
N ASP A 156 6.99 27.96 2.88
CA ASP A 156 7.36 28.52 1.57
C ASP A 156 8.84 28.26 1.21
N SER A 157 9.57 27.53 2.07
CA SER A 157 10.95 27.13 1.76
C SER A 157 10.98 26.25 0.52
N ASP A 158 11.99 26.45 -0.32
CA ASP A 158 12.23 25.59 -1.47
C ASP A 158 12.73 24.22 -0.99
N VAL A 159 11.82 23.23 -0.91
CA VAL A 159 12.14 21.88 -0.47
C VAL A 159 12.77 21.11 -1.63
N SER A 160 14.03 20.68 -1.47
CA SER A 160 14.76 19.96 -2.52
C SER A 160 14.04 18.70 -2.98
N GLY A 161 13.82 18.63 -4.30
CA GLY A 161 13.32 17.44 -5.01
C GLY A 161 14.42 16.46 -5.43
N ASP A 162 15.67 16.68 -5.03
CA ASP A 162 16.80 15.92 -5.55
C ASP A 162 16.80 14.49 -5.01
N VAL A 163 17.00 13.53 -5.92
CA VAL A 163 17.14 12.12 -5.55
C VAL A 163 18.48 11.93 -4.82
N PRO A 164 18.49 11.35 -3.59
CA PRO A 164 19.70 11.18 -2.81
C PRO A 164 20.53 9.97 -3.30
N PHE A 165 21.10 10.03 -4.50
CA PHE A 165 21.80 8.88 -5.12
C PHE A 165 22.92 8.28 -4.26
N LYS A 166 23.71 9.12 -3.56
CA LYS A 166 24.73 8.66 -2.62
C LYS A 166 24.12 7.88 -1.46
N GLY A 167 23.00 8.38 -0.94
CA GLY A 167 22.21 7.73 0.10
C GLY A 167 21.63 6.39 -0.37
N VAL A 168 21.07 6.34 -1.58
CA VAL A 168 20.61 5.08 -2.21
C VAL A 168 21.76 4.08 -2.35
N GLY A 169 22.93 4.53 -2.83
CA GLY A 169 24.12 3.68 -2.92
C GLY A 169 24.56 3.14 -1.55
N LYS A 170 24.54 3.98 -0.50
CA LYS A 170 24.82 3.57 0.88
C LYS A 170 23.79 2.55 1.39
N LEU A 171 22.49 2.79 1.16
CA LEU A 171 21.40 1.88 1.54
C LEU A 171 21.64 0.48 0.98
N VAL A 172 21.85 0.40 -0.34
CA VAL A 172 22.07 -0.87 -1.03
C VAL A 172 23.36 -1.55 -0.55
N ALA A 173 24.47 -0.81 -0.47
CA ALA A 173 25.75 -1.38 -0.06
C ALA A 173 25.71 -1.93 1.38
N VAL A 174 25.14 -1.18 2.32
CA VAL A 174 25.05 -1.61 3.73
C VAL A 174 24.06 -2.75 3.90
N ALA A 175 22.89 -2.69 3.26
CA ALA A 175 21.90 -3.76 3.35
C ALA A 175 22.46 -5.08 2.77
N LEU A 176 23.07 -5.05 1.59
CA LEU A 176 23.66 -6.25 0.98
C LEU A 176 24.85 -6.78 1.79
N ALA A 177 25.72 -5.92 2.31
CA ALA A 177 26.81 -6.34 3.19
C ALA A 177 26.27 -6.99 4.48
N GLY A 178 25.23 -6.41 5.08
CA GLY A 178 24.54 -6.95 6.25
C GLY A 178 23.91 -8.32 5.96
N CYS A 179 23.15 -8.45 4.88
CA CYS A 179 22.58 -9.72 4.43
C CYS A 179 23.67 -10.76 4.18
N GLY A 180 24.77 -10.38 3.50
CA GLY A 180 25.90 -11.27 3.26
C GLY A 180 26.52 -11.78 4.55
N ALA A 181 26.80 -10.91 5.53
CA ALA A 181 27.33 -11.31 6.82
C ALA A 181 26.38 -12.25 7.58
N LEU A 182 25.08 -11.92 7.59
CA LEU A 182 24.04 -12.70 8.29
C LEU A 182 23.79 -14.06 7.64
N ALA A 183 23.95 -14.17 6.31
CA ALA A 183 23.84 -15.41 5.56
C ALA A 183 24.81 -16.50 6.05
N PHE A 184 25.99 -16.09 6.52
CA PHE A 184 26.99 -17.01 7.06
C PHE A 184 26.84 -17.18 8.58
N ALA A 185 26.60 -16.09 9.31
CA ALA A 185 26.59 -16.11 10.77
C ALA A 185 25.41 -16.93 11.34
N ALA A 186 24.19 -16.76 10.81
CA ALA A 186 23.01 -17.39 11.38
C ALA A 186 23.00 -18.92 11.22
N PRO A 187 23.28 -19.52 10.04
CA PRO A 187 23.39 -20.97 9.91
C PRO A 187 24.52 -21.56 10.76
N ALA A 188 25.65 -20.86 10.91
CA ALA A 188 26.76 -21.32 11.74
C ALA A 188 26.38 -21.40 13.23
N LEU A 189 25.50 -20.51 13.71
CA LEU A 189 25.08 -20.44 15.11
C LEU A 189 23.84 -21.27 15.41
N LEU A 190 22.90 -21.35 14.47
CA LEU A 190 21.54 -21.86 14.70
C LEU A 190 21.18 -23.07 13.83
N GLY A 191 22.06 -23.49 12.91
CA GLY A 191 21.75 -24.52 11.91
C GLY A 191 21.32 -25.88 12.49
N GLY A 192 21.78 -26.22 13.69
CA GLY A 192 21.41 -27.48 14.35
C GLY A 192 19.98 -27.52 14.93
N VAL A 193 19.28 -26.38 14.95
CA VAL A 193 17.92 -26.26 15.52
C VAL A 193 16.90 -25.67 14.54
N MET A 194 17.33 -25.27 13.35
CA MET A 194 16.45 -24.75 12.30
C MET A 194 15.81 -25.90 11.51
N HIS A 195 14.57 -25.69 11.08
CA HIS A 195 13.96 -26.53 10.06
C HIS A 195 14.71 -26.41 8.73
N ASP A 196 14.59 -27.44 7.88
CA ASP A 196 15.08 -27.39 6.51
C ASP A 196 14.31 -26.33 5.73
N GLU A 197 15.05 -25.50 5.00
CA GLU A 197 14.48 -24.41 4.24
C GLU A 197 13.84 -24.91 2.93
N PRO A 198 12.56 -24.58 2.66
CA PRO A 198 11.91 -24.91 1.39
C PRO A 198 12.59 -24.26 0.19
N THR A 199 12.52 -24.91 -0.98
CA THR A 199 13.22 -24.46 -2.20
C THR A 199 12.75 -23.11 -2.74
N ASN A 200 11.55 -22.68 -2.34
CA ASN A 200 10.94 -21.41 -2.73
C ASN A 200 10.96 -20.37 -1.60
N ALA A 201 11.77 -20.60 -0.55
CA ALA A 201 12.07 -19.58 0.44
C ALA A 201 12.85 -18.42 -0.17
N LEU A 202 12.55 -17.21 0.29
CA LEU A 202 13.21 -16.02 -0.21
C LEU A 202 14.62 -15.88 0.35
N SER A 203 15.52 -15.32 -0.45
CA SER A 203 16.88 -14.99 0.01
C SER A 203 16.85 -13.81 1.00
N LEU A 204 17.93 -13.65 1.78
CA LEU A 204 18.06 -12.51 2.68
C LEU A 204 17.95 -11.14 1.96
N PRO A 205 18.59 -10.92 0.80
CA PRO A 205 18.39 -9.68 0.04
C PRO A 205 16.93 -9.43 -0.35
N THR A 206 16.18 -10.46 -0.77
CA THR A 206 14.76 -10.30 -1.14
C THR A 206 13.90 -10.01 0.09
N TRP A 207 14.13 -10.71 1.21
CA TRP A 207 13.49 -10.36 2.48
C TRP A 207 13.83 -8.94 2.94
N ALA A 208 15.06 -8.47 2.72
CA ALA A 208 15.45 -7.11 3.07
C ALA A 208 14.69 -6.06 2.25
N VAL A 209 14.42 -6.33 0.97
CA VAL A 209 13.55 -5.50 0.12
C VAL A 209 12.14 -5.42 0.71
N HIS A 210 11.52 -6.54 1.09
CA HIS A 210 10.18 -6.53 1.70
C HIS A 210 10.13 -5.79 3.04
N VAL A 211 11.10 -6.05 3.93
CA VAL A 211 11.20 -5.36 5.22
C VAL A 211 11.38 -3.85 5.03
N SER A 212 12.25 -3.45 4.09
CA SER A 212 12.44 -2.04 3.73
C SER A 212 11.14 -1.42 3.23
N SER A 213 10.49 -2.06 2.26
CA SER A 213 9.25 -1.58 1.63
C SER A 213 8.14 -1.33 2.65
N ILE A 214 7.88 -2.27 3.56
CA ILE A 214 6.90 -2.11 4.64
C ILE A 214 7.30 -1.00 5.62
N THR A 215 8.59 -0.91 5.95
CA THR A 215 9.12 0.12 6.86
C THR A 215 8.95 1.51 6.26
N GLU A 216 9.44 1.73 5.03
CA GLU A 216 9.37 3.03 4.34
C GLU A 216 7.93 3.47 4.14
N TRP A 217 7.04 2.53 3.75
CA TRP A 217 5.62 2.82 3.60
C TRP A 217 4.98 3.21 4.94
N SER A 218 5.30 2.48 6.01
CA SER A 218 4.82 2.81 7.36
C SER A 218 5.30 4.20 7.79
N VAL A 219 6.58 4.51 7.60
CA VAL A 219 7.16 5.83 7.89
C VAL A 219 6.47 6.91 7.04
N ALA A 220 6.26 6.68 5.75
CA ALA A 220 5.54 7.59 4.87
C ALA A 220 4.13 7.90 5.41
N MET A 221 3.38 6.89 5.86
CA MET A 221 2.06 7.09 6.45
C MET A 221 2.11 8.00 7.69
N SER A 222 3.13 7.82 8.55
CA SER A 222 3.39 8.71 9.70
C SER A 222 3.70 10.14 9.28
N LEU A 223 4.55 10.31 8.27
CA LEU A 223 4.97 11.62 7.77
C LEU A 223 3.83 12.35 7.07
N VAL A 224 2.99 11.65 6.29
CA VAL A 224 1.79 12.23 5.67
C VAL A 224 0.82 12.76 6.74
N TRP A 225 0.64 12.00 7.82
CA TRP A 225 -0.20 12.44 8.93
C TRP A 225 0.34 13.72 9.58
N ALA A 226 1.64 13.72 9.90
CA ALA A 226 2.33 14.88 10.47
C ALA A 226 2.31 16.08 9.51
N TYR A 227 2.43 15.86 8.20
CA TYR A 227 2.33 16.90 7.19
C TYR A 227 0.95 17.54 7.14
N GLY A 228 -0.12 16.78 7.37
CA GLY A 228 -1.47 17.36 7.49
C GLY A 228 -1.60 18.35 8.66
N ASP A 229 -0.89 18.10 9.76
CA ASP A 229 -0.81 19.03 10.89
C ASP A 229 0.07 20.24 10.55
N ALA A 230 1.28 20.00 10.05
CA ALA A 230 2.23 21.06 9.73
C ALA A 230 1.77 21.98 8.60
N SER A 231 1.06 21.46 7.60
CA SER A 231 0.62 22.21 6.41
C SER A 231 -0.70 22.97 6.63
N GLY A 232 -1.42 22.72 7.73
CA GLY A 232 -2.77 23.24 7.95
C GLY A 232 -3.86 22.65 7.03
N ASN A 233 -3.52 21.72 6.14
CA ASN A 233 -4.46 21.02 5.27
C ASN A 233 -4.73 19.61 5.82
N GLN A 234 -5.73 19.51 6.70
CA GLN A 234 -6.09 18.27 7.37
C GLN A 234 -6.58 17.16 6.41
N ALA A 235 -6.86 17.48 5.13
CA ALA A 235 -7.19 16.47 4.13
C ALA A 235 -6.05 15.45 3.90
N TRP A 236 -4.79 15.81 4.19
CA TRP A 236 -3.65 14.89 4.15
C TRP A 236 -3.79 13.71 5.12
N LYS A 237 -4.44 13.89 6.28
CA LYS A 237 -4.75 12.77 7.19
C LYS A 237 -5.70 11.75 6.55
N GLY A 238 -6.56 12.20 5.64
CA GLY A 238 -7.39 11.33 4.81
C GLY A 238 -6.56 10.47 3.85
N LEU A 239 -5.42 10.98 3.36
CA LEU A 239 -4.49 10.18 2.56
C LEU A 239 -3.84 9.08 3.39
N THR A 240 -3.45 9.33 4.64
CA THR A 240 -2.94 8.28 5.54
C THR A 240 -3.92 7.10 5.68
N TRP A 241 -5.22 7.38 5.83
CA TRP A 241 -6.24 6.32 5.82
C TRP A 241 -6.34 5.61 4.47
N ALA A 242 -6.30 6.36 3.37
CA ALA A 242 -6.32 5.80 2.03
C ALA A 242 -5.08 4.93 1.70
N MET A 243 -3.98 5.13 2.42
CA MET A 243 -2.75 4.33 2.30
C MET A 243 -2.81 2.99 3.04
N ALA A 244 -3.75 2.81 3.98
CA ALA A 244 -3.85 1.58 4.79
C ALA A 244 -4.11 0.30 3.98
N PRO A 245 -4.94 0.29 2.92
CA PRO A 245 -5.07 -0.86 2.04
C PRO A 245 -3.75 -1.29 1.40
N PHE A 246 -2.85 -0.36 1.07
CA PHE A 246 -1.53 -0.72 0.53
C PHE A 246 -0.63 -1.37 1.58
N LEU A 247 -0.70 -0.94 2.85
CA LEU A 247 0.01 -1.61 3.93
C LEU A 247 -0.48 -3.06 4.09
N ALA A 248 -1.79 -3.25 4.13
CA ALA A 248 -2.38 -4.60 4.16
C ALA A 248 -2.01 -5.42 2.91
N SER A 249 -1.92 -4.78 1.74
CA SER A 249 -1.51 -5.42 0.49
C SER A 249 -0.06 -5.92 0.56
N GLY A 250 0.89 -5.08 0.98
CA GLY A 250 2.28 -5.49 1.17
C GLY A 250 2.43 -6.59 2.23
N LEU A 251 1.67 -6.51 3.33
CA LEU A 251 1.64 -7.56 4.35
C LEU A 251 1.03 -8.86 3.83
N SER A 252 0.11 -8.81 2.85
CA SER A 252 -0.46 -10.00 2.21
C SER A 252 0.62 -10.75 1.41
N ALA A 253 1.46 -10.00 0.66
CA ALA A 253 2.62 -10.56 -0.04
C ALA A 253 3.64 -11.18 0.94
N CYS A 254 4.05 -10.40 1.96
CA CYS A 254 5.00 -10.88 2.97
C CYS A 254 4.48 -12.14 3.69
N THR A 255 3.18 -12.17 4.03
CA THR A 255 2.56 -13.33 4.68
C THR A 255 2.59 -14.54 3.75
N PHE A 256 2.30 -14.38 2.46
CA PHE A 256 2.39 -15.46 1.49
C PHE A 256 3.82 -16.03 1.40
N HIS A 257 4.84 -15.17 1.47
CA HIS A 257 6.25 -15.59 1.47
C HIS A 257 6.67 -16.29 2.77
N VAL A 258 6.17 -15.88 3.94
CA VAL A 258 6.41 -16.61 5.21
C VAL A 258 5.90 -18.05 5.12
N PHE A 259 4.77 -18.26 4.45
CA PHE A 259 4.24 -19.60 4.19
C PHE A 259 4.79 -20.20 2.89
N TYR A 260 5.96 -19.75 2.42
CA TYR A 260 6.64 -20.30 1.24
C TYR A 260 5.72 -20.45 0.03
N ASN A 261 4.92 -19.41 -0.28
CA ASN A 261 4.09 -19.33 -1.47
C ASN A 261 3.20 -20.57 -1.73
N VAL A 262 2.77 -21.25 -0.66
CA VAL A 262 2.05 -22.52 -0.76
C VAL A 262 0.69 -22.35 -1.46
N PRO A 263 0.31 -23.25 -2.40
CA PRO A 263 -0.94 -23.14 -3.16
C PRO A 263 -2.21 -23.00 -2.29
N GLU A 264 -2.20 -23.57 -1.08
CA GLU A 264 -3.29 -23.53 -0.11
C GLU A 264 -3.67 -22.10 0.29
N LEU A 265 -2.71 -21.18 0.27
CA LEU A 265 -2.89 -19.75 0.56
C LEU A 265 -2.89 -18.88 -0.69
N GLY A 266 -3.06 -19.47 -1.88
CA GLY A 266 -3.05 -18.75 -3.15
C GLY A 266 -4.03 -17.58 -3.24
N ALA A 267 -5.12 -17.58 -2.46
CA ALA A 267 -6.09 -16.49 -2.42
C ALA A 267 -5.54 -15.19 -1.79
N LEU A 268 -4.37 -15.23 -1.14
CA LEU A 268 -3.67 -14.03 -0.67
C LEU A 268 -3.22 -13.12 -1.83
N VAL A 269 -2.95 -13.67 -3.02
CA VAL A 269 -2.53 -12.86 -4.18
C VAL A 269 -3.72 -12.08 -4.78
N PRO A 270 -4.91 -12.67 -5.03
CA PRO A 270 -6.12 -11.92 -5.31
C PRO A 270 -6.49 -10.89 -4.22
N LEU A 271 -6.30 -11.23 -2.94
CA LEU A 271 -6.52 -10.29 -1.84
C LEU A 271 -5.57 -9.09 -1.92
N GLN A 272 -4.28 -9.33 -2.14
CA GLN A 272 -3.27 -8.30 -2.37
C GLN A 272 -3.66 -7.38 -3.54
N ALA A 273 -4.13 -7.96 -4.65
CA ALA A 273 -4.57 -7.21 -5.83
C ALA A 273 -5.82 -6.36 -5.55
N LEU A 274 -6.79 -6.91 -4.82
CA LEU A 274 -8.00 -6.19 -4.40
C LEU A 274 -7.67 -5.01 -3.48
N LEU A 275 -6.78 -5.23 -2.51
CA LEU A 275 -6.31 -4.19 -1.59
C LEU A 275 -5.52 -3.10 -2.33
N THR A 276 -4.74 -3.47 -3.34
CA THR A 276 -4.05 -2.50 -4.23
C THR A 276 -5.05 -1.64 -5.00
N LEU A 277 -6.06 -2.26 -5.63
CA LEU A 277 -7.12 -1.53 -6.34
C LEU A 277 -7.88 -0.59 -5.39
N SER A 278 -8.20 -1.07 -4.19
CA SER A 278 -8.88 -0.29 -3.17
C SER A 278 -8.02 0.89 -2.69
N GLY A 279 -6.73 0.66 -2.45
CA GLY A 279 -5.76 1.71 -2.12
C GLY A 279 -5.63 2.76 -3.22
N ASN A 280 -5.49 2.33 -4.48
CA ASN A 280 -5.40 3.24 -5.63
C ASN A 280 -6.64 4.13 -5.71
N THR A 281 -7.83 3.55 -5.54
CA THR A 281 -9.11 4.26 -5.58
C THR A 281 -9.27 5.22 -4.41
N ALA A 282 -8.93 4.77 -3.20
CA ALA A 282 -8.99 5.60 -2.00
C ALA A 282 -8.01 6.77 -2.06
N CYS A 283 -6.77 6.54 -2.53
CA CYS A 283 -5.76 7.58 -2.68
C CYS A 283 -6.14 8.58 -3.77
N ALA A 284 -6.77 8.14 -4.86
CA ALA A 284 -7.29 9.04 -5.88
C ALA A 284 -8.32 10.02 -5.30
N PHE A 285 -9.27 9.49 -4.52
CA PHE A 285 -10.26 10.32 -3.84
C PHE A 285 -9.62 11.22 -2.77
N ALA A 286 -8.64 10.73 -2.01
CA ALA A 286 -7.93 11.53 -1.02
C ALA A 286 -7.15 12.68 -1.67
N ALA A 287 -6.43 12.43 -2.77
CA ALA A 287 -5.70 13.46 -3.49
C ALA A 287 -6.63 14.53 -4.11
N TYR A 288 -7.79 14.12 -4.62
CA TYR A 288 -8.86 15.06 -5.02
C TYR A 288 -9.24 15.97 -3.84
N ARG A 289 -9.54 15.40 -2.67
CA ARG A 289 -9.91 16.16 -1.48
C ARG A 289 -8.80 17.11 -1.03
N ILE A 290 -7.54 16.69 -1.08
CA ILE A 290 -6.39 17.54 -0.74
C ILE A 290 -6.32 18.72 -1.71
N SER A 291 -6.42 18.47 -3.02
CA SER A 291 -6.41 19.52 -4.04
C SER A 291 -7.58 20.49 -3.88
N SER A 292 -8.77 20.02 -3.50
CA SER A 292 -9.95 20.87 -3.31
C SER A 292 -9.89 21.67 -2.01
N ALA A 293 -9.29 21.11 -0.96
CA ALA A 293 -9.15 21.78 0.34
C ALA A 293 -8.03 22.84 0.35
N ALA A 294 -7.18 22.88 -0.68
CA ALA A 294 -6.05 23.80 -0.78
C ALA A 294 -6.46 25.27 -0.63
N SER A 295 -7.58 25.68 -1.23
CA SER A 295 -8.09 27.06 -1.16
C SER A 295 -8.69 27.44 0.20
N THR A 296 -8.98 26.43 1.04
CA THR A 296 -9.60 26.60 2.37
C THR A 296 -8.66 26.22 3.50
N ALA A 297 -7.40 25.91 3.21
CA ALA A 297 -6.41 25.52 4.20
C ALA A 297 -6.19 26.67 5.20
N SER A 298 -6.33 26.37 6.49
CA SER A 298 -6.13 27.34 7.57
C SER A 298 -4.64 27.47 7.90
N THR A 299 -4.24 28.63 8.41
CA THR A 299 -2.94 28.77 9.09
C THR A 299 -2.88 27.77 10.25
N PRO A 300 -1.79 27.00 10.41
CA PRO A 300 -1.63 26.07 11.52
C PRO A 300 -1.82 26.80 12.87
N ALA A 301 -2.59 26.21 13.79
CA ALA A 301 -2.90 26.83 15.09
C ALA A 301 -1.65 27.00 15.99
N SER A 302 -0.61 26.20 15.76
CA SER A 302 0.72 26.33 16.35
C SER A 302 1.73 25.81 15.32
N PRO A 303 2.83 26.51 15.04
CA PRO A 303 3.87 25.98 14.18
C PRO A 303 4.46 24.72 14.83
N ALA A 304 4.32 23.58 14.16
CA ALA A 304 4.99 22.36 14.57
C ALA A 304 6.50 22.61 14.60
N GLU A 305 7.18 22.10 15.62
CA GLU A 305 8.65 22.11 15.64
C GLU A 305 9.16 21.38 14.39
N PRO A 306 10.10 21.98 13.63
CA PRO A 306 10.66 21.33 12.46
C PRO A 306 11.23 19.96 12.81
N LEU A 307 11.06 18.99 11.93
CA LEU A 307 11.63 17.66 12.10
C LEU A 307 13.17 17.76 12.03
N ASP A 308 13.86 17.32 13.08
CA ASP A 308 15.31 17.12 13.04
C ASP A 308 15.65 15.95 12.10
N LEU A 309 16.05 16.29 10.87
CA LEU A 309 16.30 15.32 9.80
C LEU A 309 17.79 15.17 9.51
N ASP A 310 18.34 14.06 9.96
CA ASP A 310 19.61 13.52 9.47
C ASP A 310 19.32 12.40 8.45
N GLU A 311 19.29 12.74 7.16
CA GLU A 311 19.03 11.77 6.08
C GLU A 311 20.03 10.62 6.05
N ASP A 312 21.30 10.89 6.36
CA ASP A 312 22.34 9.86 6.35
C ASP A 312 22.12 8.83 7.47
N SER A 313 21.72 9.30 8.65
CA SER A 313 21.34 8.45 9.78
C SER A 313 20.06 7.66 9.50
N VAL A 314 19.04 8.30 8.90
CA VAL A 314 17.80 7.62 8.48
C VAL A 314 18.11 6.49 7.51
N ILE A 315 18.93 6.76 6.49
CA ILE A 315 19.32 5.78 5.47
C ILE A 315 20.11 4.62 6.07
N LEU A 316 21.05 4.92 6.97
CA LEU A 316 21.83 3.89 7.65
C LEU A 316 20.95 2.99 8.53
N LYS A 317 20.05 3.59 9.33
CA LYS A 317 19.11 2.86 10.18
C LYS A 317 18.19 1.98 9.35
N LEU A 318 17.68 2.49 8.23
CA LEU A 318 16.86 1.72 7.30
C LEU A 318 17.65 0.53 6.74
N ALA A 319 18.89 0.73 6.26
CA ALA A 319 19.72 -0.36 5.74
C ALA A 319 19.96 -1.48 6.76
N LEU A 320 20.28 -1.10 8.01
CA LEU A 320 20.51 -2.05 9.10
C LEU A 320 19.21 -2.76 9.51
N LEU A 321 18.09 -2.04 9.55
CA LEU A 321 16.78 -2.61 9.84
C LEU A 321 16.34 -3.57 8.74
N SER A 322 16.58 -3.25 7.46
CA SER A 322 16.25 -4.13 6.33
C SER A 322 17.04 -5.42 6.40
N ALA A 323 18.36 -5.37 6.62
CA ALA A 323 19.19 -6.57 6.74
C ALA A 323 18.88 -7.38 8.00
N GLY A 324 18.76 -6.72 9.16
CA GLY A 324 18.48 -7.38 10.43
C GLY A 324 17.06 -7.95 10.49
N GLY A 325 16.07 -7.21 10.00
CA GLY A 325 14.70 -7.67 9.88
C GLY A 325 14.56 -8.82 8.88
N ALA A 326 15.30 -8.81 7.78
CA ALA A 326 15.34 -9.93 6.85
C ALA A 326 15.82 -11.22 7.51
N ALA A 327 16.93 -11.13 8.27
CA ALA A 327 17.44 -12.27 9.02
C ALA A 327 16.47 -12.71 10.11
N PHE A 328 15.82 -11.77 10.79
CA PHE A 328 14.81 -12.08 11.79
C PHE A 328 13.65 -12.86 11.19
N VAL A 329 13.11 -12.46 10.03
CA VAL A 329 12.01 -13.17 9.37
C VAL A 329 12.49 -14.52 8.84
N LYS A 330 13.51 -14.54 7.98
CA LYS A 330 14.01 -15.75 7.30
C LYS A 330 14.44 -16.85 8.26
N TYR A 331 15.16 -16.51 9.33
CA TYR A 331 15.59 -17.52 10.29
C TYR A 331 14.56 -17.73 11.39
N GLY A 332 13.76 -16.71 11.71
CA GLY A 332 12.65 -16.84 12.65
C GLY A 332 11.60 -17.84 12.17
N GLU A 333 11.23 -17.81 10.89
CA GLU A 333 10.29 -18.80 10.32
C GLU A 333 10.83 -20.24 10.43
N LEU A 334 12.15 -20.44 10.32
CA LEU A 334 12.76 -21.76 10.51
C LEU A 334 12.91 -22.18 11.98
N LEU A 335 12.67 -21.28 12.94
CA LEU A 335 12.82 -21.52 14.39
C LEU A 335 11.48 -21.60 15.13
N VAL A 336 10.41 -21.04 14.58
CA VAL A 336 9.08 -20.97 15.23
C VAL A 336 8.28 -22.27 14.97
N GLY A 337 8.91 -23.41 15.23
CA GLY A 337 8.33 -24.75 15.07
C GLY A 337 7.59 -24.95 13.74
N ASP A 338 6.46 -25.66 13.79
CA ASP A 338 5.69 -25.99 12.58
C ASP A 338 4.77 -24.86 12.08
N PHE A 339 4.85 -23.66 12.66
CA PHE A 339 3.91 -22.57 12.35
C PHE A 339 3.91 -22.19 10.85
N PRO A 340 5.06 -21.90 10.20
CA PRO A 340 5.09 -21.59 8.77
C PRO A 340 4.79 -22.80 7.87
N PHE A 341 4.83 -24.00 8.43
CA PHE A 341 4.57 -25.26 7.74
C PHE A 341 3.12 -25.75 7.92
N SER A 342 2.31 -24.99 8.65
CA SER A 342 0.89 -25.26 8.93
C SER A 342 0.01 -24.13 8.39
N PRO A 343 -0.06 -23.96 7.05
CA PRO A 343 -0.75 -22.82 6.45
C PRO A 343 -2.24 -22.81 6.78
N SER A 344 -2.75 -21.64 7.19
CA SER A 344 -4.18 -21.43 7.36
C SER A 344 -4.58 -19.99 7.05
N TYR A 345 -5.74 -19.81 6.40
CA TYR A 345 -6.27 -18.48 6.13
C TYR A 345 -6.52 -17.66 7.40
N PRO A 346 -7.06 -18.20 8.52
CA PRO A 346 -7.20 -17.43 9.76
C PRO A 346 -5.87 -16.88 10.29
N THR A 347 -4.82 -17.70 10.27
CA THR A 347 -3.48 -17.26 10.67
C THR A 347 -2.95 -16.19 9.74
N ALA A 348 -3.01 -16.42 8.42
CA ALA A 348 -2.53 -15.48 7.42
C ALA A 348 -3.26 -14.13 7.50
N LEU A 349 -4.59 -14.15 7.59
CA LEU A 349 -5.40 -12.93 7.74
C LEU A 349 -5.08 -12.20 9.06
N THR A 350 -4.75 -12.92 10.13
CA THR A 350 -4.31 -12.29 11.39
C THR A 350 -2.98 -11.57 11.21
N MET A 351 -2.01 -12.19 10.53
CA MET A 351 -0.71 -11.57 10.22
C MET A 351 -0.82 -10.33 9.32
N ILE A 352 -1.92 -10.18 8.57
CA ILE A 352 -2.17 -9.04 7.70
C ILE A 352 -2.96 -7.95 8.45
N LEU A 353 -4.13 -8.33 8.98
CA LEU A 353 -5.11 -7.38 9.50
C LEU A 353 -4.71 -6.82 10.87
N LEU A 354 -4.13 -7.63 11.75
CA LEU A 354 -3.76 -7.19 13.09
C LEU A 354 -2.68 -6.10 13.06
N PRO A 355 -1.51 -6.28 12.44
CA PRO A 355 -0.50 -5.22 12.39
C PRO A 355 -0.99 -3.98 11.61
N THR A 356 -1.77 -4.16 10.54
CA THR A 356 -2.39 -3.02 9.83
C THR A 356 -3.29 -2.22 10.77
N ALA A 357 -4.18 -2.89 11.51
CA ALA A 357 -5.12 -2.23 12.42
C ALA A 357 -4.41 -1.58 13.61
N LEU A 358 -3.43 -2.26 14.21
CA LEU A 358 -2.61 -1.71 15.30
C LEU A 358 -1.83 -0.48 14.85
N TYR A 359 -1.24 -0.52 13.65
CA TYR A 359 -0.50 0.62 13.11
C TYR A 359 -1.42 1.80 12.82
N MET A 360 -2.59 1.55 12.21
CA MET A 360 -3.58 2.62 12.01
C MET A 360 -4.08 3.20 13.32
N ALA A 361 -4.36 2.37 14.33
CA ALA A 361 -4.74 2.85 15.66
C ALA A 361 -3.64 3.69 16.31
N TYR A 362 -2.37 3.31 16.14
CA TYR A 362 -1.22 4.09 16.59
C TYR A 362 -1.11 5.45 15.88
N LEU A 363 -1.30 5.49 14.56
CA LEU A 363 -1.23 6.71 13.77
C LEU A 363 -2.35 7.69 14.12
N THR A 364 -3.57 7.17 14.30
CA THR A 364 -4.77 7.99 14.43
C THR A 364 -5.15 8.26 15.88
N ARG A 365 -4.33 7.81 16.84
CA ARG A 365 -4.56 8.12 18.25
C ARG A 365 -4.62 9.64 18.45
N PRO A 366 -5.57 10.15 19.25
CA PRO A 366 -5.61 11.57 19.59
C PRO A 366 -4.26 11.98 20.22
N ARG A 367 -3.55 12.91 19.57
CA ARG A 367 -2.34 13.52 20.11
C ARG A 367 -2.77 14.82 20.80
N GLY A 368 -3.30 14.71 22.02
CA GLY A 368 -3.85 15.81 22.82
C GLY A 368 -5.06 15.37 23.66
N THR A 369 -5.53 16.23 24.58
CA THR A 369 -6.70 15.98 25.45
C THR A 369 -8.06 16.06 24.72
N GLY A 370 -8.07 15.89 23.39
CA GLY A 370 -9.27 16.00 22.58
C GLY A 370 -10.25 14.87 22.86
N GLU A 371 -11.55 15.19 22.83
CA GLU A 371 -12.61 14.20 23.02
C GLU A 371 -12.48 13.03 22.02
N PRO A 372 -12.73 11.80 22.46
CA PRO A 372 -12.67 10.63 21.58
C PRO A 372 -13.69 10.73 20.44
N LEU A 373 -13.36 10.15 19.28
CA LEU A 373 -14.26 10.02 18.14
C LEU A 373 -15.58 9.40 18.59
N SER A 374 -16.65 10.18 18.58
CA SER A 374 -17.95 9.77 19.08
C SER A 374 -19.08 10.11 18.11
N MET A 375 -20.23 9.48 18.33
CA MET A 375 -21.45 9.86 17.62
C MET A 375 -21.88 11.29 17.95
N GLU A 376 -21.48 11.84 19.09
CA GLU A 376 -21.74 13.23 19.46
C GLU A 376 -20.96 14.18 18.53
N THR A 377 -19.71 13.86 18.22
CA THR A 377 -18.91 14.59 17.23
C THR A 377 -19.53 14.53 15.82
N VAL A 378 -20.10 13.40 15.42
CA VAL A 378 -20.83 13.32 14.13
C VAL A 378 -22.05 14.24 14.15
N LYS A 379 -22.82 14.21 15.25
CA LYS A 379 -24.05 14.99 15.40
C LYS A 379 -23.80 16.50 15.51
N SER A 380 -22.62 16.93 15.96
CA SER A 380 -22.28 18.37 16.03
C SER A 380 -22.26 19.04 14.66
N TYR A 381 -22.14 18.28 13.56
CA TYR A 381 -22.30 18.77 12.18
C TYR A 381 -23.76 18.82 11.71
N GLY A 382 -24.74 18.63 12.61
CA GLY A 382 -26.16 18.71 12.31
C GLY A 382 -26.65 17.70 11.26
N LEU A 383 -27.49 18.16 10.33
CA LEU A 383 -28.07 17.32 9.28
C LEU A 383 -26.99 16.71 8.36
N ALA A 384 -25.96 17.49 8.02
CA ALA A 384 -24.87 17.06 7.17
C ALA A 384 -24.05 15.91 7.79
N GLY A 385 -23.79 15.98 9.10
CA GLY A 385 -23.13 14.90 9.84
C GLY A 385 -23.96 13.62 9.87
N THR A 386 -25.26 13.75 10.12
CA THR A 386 -26.18 12.61 10.16
C THR A 386 -26.27 11.91 8.80
N LEU A 387 -26.45 12.66 7.71
CA LEU A 387 -26.50 12.10 6.36
C LEU A 387 -25.17 11.46 5.96
N SER A 388 -24.04 12.07 6.34
CA SER A 388 -22.72 11.49 6.09
C SER A 388 -22.54 10.15 6.78
N TYR A 389 -22.98 10.03 8.03
CA TYR A 389 -22.95 8.76 8.75
C TYR A 389 -23.83 7.69 8.10
N ILE A 390 -25.05 8.05 7.69
CA ILE A 390 -25.95 7.13 6.97
C ILE A 390 -25.29 6.63 5.68
N LEU A 391 -24.71 7.52 4.88
CA LEU A 391 -24.02 7.16 3.64
C LEU A 391 -22.85 6.20 3.89
N ILE A 392 -22.04 6.46 4.92
CA ILE A 392 -20.91 5.60 5.29
C ILE A 392 -21.40 4.23 5.79
N GLU A 393 -22.42 4.17 6.64
CA GLU A 393 -22.99 2.91 7.10
C GLU A 393 -23.59 2.10 5.95
N LEU A 394 -24.38 2.73 5.07
CA LEU A 394 -24.96 2.06 3.90
C LEU A 394 -23.87 1.52 2.97
N GLY A 395 -22.84 2.33 2.68
CA GLY A 395 -21.70 1.89 1.87
C GLY A 395 -20.93 0.75 2.53
N PHE A 396 -20.70 0.84 3.84
CA PHE A 396 -20.03 -0.21 4.60
C PHE A 396 -20.80 -1.53 4.54
N TRP A 397 -22.11 -1.52 4.81
CA TRP A 397 -22.93 -2.74 4.79
C TRP A 397 -23.16 -3.30 3.39
N ALA A 398 -23.25 -2.45 2.37
CA ALA A 398 -23.34 -2.87 0.97
C ALA A 398 -22.10 -3.65 0.50
N ILE A 399 -20.94 -3.45 1.16
CA ILE A 399 -19.70 -4.16 0.85
C ILE A 399 -19.49 -5.33 1.82
N ALA A 400 -19.59 -5.08 3.13
CA ALA A 400 -19.29 -6.06 4.16
C ALA A 400 -20.21 -7.28 4.11
N PHE A 401 -21.50 -7.09 3.82
CA PHE A 401 -22.46 -8.19 3.81
C PHE A 401 -22.26 -9.15 2.61
N PRO A 402 -22.14 -8.67 1.35
CA PRO A 402 -21.79 -9.56 0.23
C PRO A 402 -20.43 -10.25 0.40
N LEU A 403 -19.43 -9.56 0.96
CA LEU A 403 -18.13 -10.16 1.26
C LEU A 403 -18.23 -11.28 2.29
N ALA A 404 -18.97 -11.06 3.38
CA ALA A 404 -19.18 -12.09 4.41
C ALA A 404 -19.90 -13.32 3.85
N LEU A 405 -20.94 -13.13 3.03
CA LEU A 405 -21.65 -14.23 2.37
C LEU A 405 -20.76 -14.98 1.37
N SER A 406 -19.95 -14.25 0.60
CA SER A 406 -19.01 -14.83 -0.36
C SER A 406 -17.92 -15.62 0.36
N TRP A 407 -17.40 -15.09 1.47
CA TRP A 407 -16.44 -15.79 2.32
C TRP A 407 -17.02 -17.08 2.91
N TYR A 408 -18.26 -17.04 3.41
CA TYR A 408 -18.95 -18.24 3.90
C TYR A 408 -19.00 -19.33 2.82
N LYS A 409 -19.36 -18.96 1.58
CA LYS A 409 -19.39 -19.89 0.46
C LYS A 409 -18.02 -20.50 0.15
N VAL A 410 -16.96 -19.69 0.19
CA VAL A 410 -15.59 -20.16 -0.05
C VAL A 410 -15.13 -21.10 1.07
N ALA A 411 -15.40 -20.76 2.33
CA ALA A 411 -14.98 -21.54 3.48
C ALA A 411 -15.73 -22.88 3.60
N GLU A 412 -17.04 -22.88 3.34
CA GLU A 412 -17.91 -24.04 3.60
C GLU A 412 -18.30 -24.82 2.32
N GLY A 413 -17.96 -24.30 1.14
CA GLY A 413 -18.30 -24.91 -0.15
C GLY A 413 -19.77 -24.79 -0.56
N SER A 414 -20.64 -24.26 0.31
CA SER A 414 -22.06 -24.02 0.03
C SER A 414 -22.49 -22.61 0.45
N TRP A 415 -23.53 -22.09 -0.19
CA TRP A 415 -24.16 -20.86 0.28
C TRP A 415 -24.80 -21.09 1.65
N LEU A 416 -24.82 -20.04 2.47
CA LEU A 416 -25.46 -20.06 3.79
C LEU A 416 -26.94 -20.43 3.65
N ASP A 417 -27.31 -21.57 4.24
CA ASP A 417 -28.69 -22.02 4.30
C ASP A 417 -29.30 -21.76 5.68
N LEU A 418 -30.10 -20.70 5.77
CA LEU A 418 -30.81 -20.34 7.00
C LEU A 418 -31.96 -21.30 7.36
N SER A 419 -32.19 -22.37 6.60
CA SER A 419 -33.09 -23.46 6.98
C SER A 419 -32.34 -24.61 7.67
N ASN A 420 -31.02 -24.71 7.48
CA ASN A 420 -30.16 -25.75 8.04
C ASN A 420 -29.67 -25.38 9.45
N ALA A 421 -29.82 -26.30 10.42
CA ALA A 421 -29.42 -26.08 11.81
C ALA A 421 -27.89 -26.02 12.00
N ALA A 422 -27.11 -26.76 11.22
CA ALA A 422 -25.66 -26.73 11.25
C ALA A 422 -25.10 -25.40 10.74
N ASP A 423 -25.68 -24.87 9.65
CA ASP A 423 -25.33 -23.56 9.08
C ASP A 423 -25.64 -22.42 10.04
N LYS A 424 -26.78 -22.47 10.75
CA LYS A 424 -27.10 -21.51 11.83
C LYS A 424 -26.07 -21.53 12.95
N ALA A 425 -25.60 -22.71 13.36
CA ALA A 425 -24.60 -22.84 14.41
C ALA A 425 -23.24 -22.26 13.98
N LYS A 426 -22.82 -22.53 12.74
CA LYS A 426 -21.62 -21.92 12.14
C LYS A 426 -21.73 -20.40 12.01
N LEU A 427 -22.91 -19.91 11.62
CA LEU A 427 -23.20 -18.47 11.55
C LEU A 427 -23.09 -17.78 12.91
N LEU A 428 -23.43 -18.44 14.02
CA LEU A 428 -23.26 -17.87 15.36
C LEU A 428 -21.77 -17.72 15.74
N GLY A 429 -20.96 -18.74 15.43
CA GLY A 429 -19.51 -18.71 15.66
C GLY A 429 -18.80 -17.68 14.77
N ALA A 430 -19.02 -17.78 13.45
CA ALA A 430 -18.48 -16.84 12.47
C ALA A 430 -19.03 -15.42 12.67
N GLY A 431 -20.30 -15.31 13.07
CA GLY A 431 -20.98 -14.06 13.40
C GLY A 431 -20.34 -13.35 14.59
N THR A 432 -19.84 -14.08 15.59
CA THR A 432 -19.12 -13.47 16.72
C THR A 432 -17.80 -12.84 16.25
N VAL A 433 -17.03 -13.54 15.41
CA VAL A 433 -15.79 -13.02 14.81
C VAL A 433 -16.10 -11.83 13.89
N PHE A 434 -17.10 -11.96 13.02
CA PHE A 434 -17.53 -10.91 12.11
C PHE A 434 -18.02 -9.67 12.85
N ILE A 435 -18.88 -9.82 13.85
CA ILE A 435 -19.41 -8.71 14.66
C ILE A 435 -18.26 -8.01 15.40
N ASN A 436 -17.32 -8.75 15.97
CA ASN A 436 -16.16 -8.15 16.63
C ASN A 436 -15.24 -7.43 15.63
N GLY A 437 -15.05 -7.99 14.42
CA GLY A 437 -14.36 -7.31 13.32
C GLY A 437 -15.05 -6.01 12.90
N VAL A 438 -16.37 -6.04 12.69
CA VAL A 438 -17.18 -4.85 12.38
C VAL A 438 -17.13 -3.80 13.50
N ARG A 439 -17.08 -4.24 14.77
CA ARG A 439 -16.93 -3.36 15.94
C ARG A 439 -15.57 -2.67 15.96
N LEU A 440 -14.50 -3.38 15.62
CA LEU A 440 -13.17 -2.78 15.49
C LEU A 440 -13.12 -1.68 14.41
N LEU A 441 -14.00 -1.76 13.41
CA LEU A 441 -14.12 -0.75 12.35
C LEU A 441 -15.06 0.42 12.70
N VAL A 442 -15.67 0.47 13.88
CA VAL A 442 -16.54 1.60 14.31
C VAL A 442 -15.79 2.94 14.28
N PRO A 443 -14.57 3.08 14.85
CA PRO A 443 -13.87 4.37 14.81
C PRO A 443 -13.55 4.84 13.39
N LEU A 444 -13.23 3.90 12.49
CA LEU A 444 -13.02 4.20 11.07
C LEU A 444 -14.29 4.77 10.42
N ARG A 445 -15.45 4.13 10.67
CA ARG A 445 -16.75 4.57 10.13
C ARG A 445 -17.15 5.94 10.66
N LEU A 446 -16.99 6.17 11.96
CA LEU A 446 -17.24 7.48 12.58
C LEU A 446 -16.30 8.56 12.01
N GLY A 447 -15.00 8.26 11.89
CA GLY A 447 -14.03 9.16 11.29
C GLY A 447 -14.34 9.49 9.83
N ALA A 448 -14.74 8.49 9.03
CA ALA A 448 -15.16 8.68 7.64
C ALA A 448 -16.41 9.57 7.54
N ALA A 449 -17.38 9.37 8.43
CA ALA A 449 -18.59 10.19 8.50
C ALA A 449 -18.27 11.67 8.82
N ILE A 450 -17.41 11.91 9.83
CA ILE A 450 -16.94 13.26 10.18
C ILE A 450 -16.20 13.90 9.00
N ALA A 451 -15.34 13.13 8.32
CA ALA A 451 -14.58 13.62 7.17
C ALA A 451 -15.47 13.95 5.95
N LEU A 452 -16.61 13.27 5.80
CA LEU A 452 -17.57 13.47 4.71
C LEU A 452 -18.54 14.64 5.00
N ALA A 453 -18.82 14.93 6.28
CA ALA A 453 -19.78 15.94 6.72
C ALA A 453 -19.63 17.33 6.05
N PRO A 454 -18.43 17.93 5.92
CA PRO A 454 -18.29 19.23 5.26
C PRO A 454 -18.62 19.22 3.76
N THR A 455 -18.51 18.05 3.11
CA THR A 455 -18.87 17.92 1.69
C THR A 455 -20.37 17.82 1.53
N VAL A 456 -21.03 17.02 2.38
CA VAL A 456 -22.49 16.92 2.39
C VAL A 456 -23.12 18.27 2.74
N ASP A 457 -22.55 19.02 3.68
CA ASP A 457 -23.00 20.36 4.02
C ASP A 457 -22.95 21.33 2.82
N ARG A 458 -21.85 21.30 2.04
CA ARG A 458 -21.74 22.10 0.80
C ARG A 458 -22.80 21.73 -0.24
N VAL A 459 -23.06 20.43 -0.42
CA VAL A 459 -24.10 19.97 -1.35
C VAL A 459 -25.48 20.42 -0.90
N LEU A 460 -25.80 20.26 0.39
CA LEU A 460 -27.08 20.70 0.95
C LEU A 460 -27.29 22.21 0.81
N LYS A 461 -26.23 23.00 1.02
CA LYS A 461 -26.27 24.46 0.82
C LYS A 461 -26.45 24.84 -0.65
N GLY A 462 -25.82 24.12 -1.56
CA GLY A 462 -26.03 24.31 -3.01
C GLY A 462 -27.47 24.06 -3.42
N VAL A 463 -28.05 22.93 -2.99
CA VAL A 463 -29.46 22.58 -3.27
C VAL A 463 -30.44 23.60 -2.70
N ARG A 464 -30.22 24.06 -1.46
CA ARG A 464 -31.08 25.09 -0.84
C ARG A 464 -30.94 26.46 -1.50
N GLY A 465 -29.75 26.79 -2.02
CA GLY A 465 -29.52 28.03 -2.76
C GLY A 465 -30.26 28.05 -4.11
N GLU A 466 -30.35 26.89 -4.79
CA GLU A 466 -31.12 26.74 -6.02
C GLU A 466 -32.64 26.84 -5.77
N GLU A 467 -33.15 26.29 -4.67
CA GLU A 467 -34.57 26.40 -4.28
C GLU A 467 -34.98 27.84 -3.89
N GLU A 468 -34.06 28.65 -3.36
CA GLU A 468 -34.31 30.06 -3.01
C GLU A 468 -34.19 31.02 -4.22
N GLU A 469 -33.54 30.61 -5.32
CA GLU A 469 -33.44 31.39 -6.57
C GLU A 469 -34.61 31.11 -7.54
N GLU A 470 -35.28 29.97 -7.40
CA GLU A 470 -36.48 29.59 -8.18
C GLU A 470 -37.83 30.01 -7.53
N ALA A 471 -37.82 30.46 -6.27
CA ALA A 471 -39.00 30.93 -5.52
C ALA A 471 -39.12 32.46 -5.53
#